data_AF-A0A973P7N6-F1
#
_entry.id   AF-A0A973P7N6-F1
#
_cell.length_a   1.000
_cell.length_b   1.000
_cell.length_c   1.000
_cell.angle_alpha   90.00
_cell.angle_beta   90.00
_cell.angle_gamma   90.00
#
_symmetry.space_group_name_H-M   'P 1'
#
loop_
_entity.id
_entity.type
_entity.pdbx_description
1 polymer ?
#
loop_
_entity_poly.entity_id
_entity_poly.type
_entity_poly.pdbx_seq_one_letter_code
_entity_poly.pdbx_strand_id
1 'polypeptide(L)'
;MDVESSICLSDLVPALRWSRPQQIAEALADPRLPAGWWSSLALSRALGTTGLDWICERLAKLASSRWDHLPLSDVLPALVVHHVDPALPGWPEPARAAVAGLGGWQRVRRVYPGDLTAPTAEAGLGSVFREVLGHVQGGSRAEVTHPVQLPRA
;
A
#
# COMPACT_ATOMS: atom_id res chain seq x y z
N MET A 1 -16.08 -13.49 15.85
CA MET A 1 -15.74 -12.12 16.27
C MET A 1 -14.51 -11.77 15.45
N ASP A 2 -14.73 -11.21 14.27
CA ASP A 2 -13.65 -10.74 13.40
C ASP A 2 -12.82 -9.75 14.21
N VAL A 3 -11.56 -10.08 14.46
CA VAL A 3 -10.61 -9.14 15.05
C VAL A 3 -10.41 -8.08 13.98
N GLU A 4 -11.19 -7.00 14.06
CA GLU A 4 -11.02 -5.83 13.21
C GLU A 4 -9.61 -5.30 13.51
N SER A 5 -8.68 -5.63 12.62
CA SER A 5 -7.27 -5.31 12.81
C SER A 5 -7.16 -3.80 12.94
N SER A 6 -6.77 -3.33 14.13
CA SER A 6 -6.62 -1.89 14.44
C SER A 6 -5.40 -1.27 13.74
N ILE A 7 -4.97 -1.85 12.62
CA ILE A 7 -3.80 -1.43 11.87
C ILE A 7 -4.08 -0.08 11.24
N CYS A 8 -3.21 0.89 11.50
CA CYS A 8 -3.28 2.22 10.92
C CYS A 8 -2.44 2.27 9.63
N LEU A 9 -2.58 3.34 8.86
CA LEU A 9 -1.79 3.48 7.62
C LEU A 9 -0.28 3.56 7.90
N SER A 10 0.12 4.22 9.00
CA SER A 10 1.51 4.34 9.44
C SER A 10 2.15 3.03 9.92
N ASP A 11 1.36 1.98 10.18
CA ASP A 11 1.87 0.64 10.47
C ASP A 11 2.33 -0.07 9.19
N LEU A 12 1.65 0.20 8.07
CA LEU A 12 2.00 -0.36 6.76
C LEU A 12 3.05 0.51 6.04
N VAL A 13 2.95 1.83 6.20
CA VAL A 13 3.83 2.81 5.57
C VAL A 13 4.64 3.52 6.67
N PRO A 14 5.72 2.91 7.19
CA PRO A 14 6.50 3.46 8.30
C PRO A 14 7.14 4.81 7.96
N ALA A 15 7.36 5.12 6.68
CA ALA A 15 7.82 6.43 6.23
C ALA A 15 6.92 7.59 6.74
N LEU A 16 5.63 7.34 7.01
CA LEU A 16 4.73 8.32 7.62
C LEU A 16 5.13 8.68 9.06
N ARG A 17 5.79 7.78 9.80
CA ARG A 17 6.20 8.02 11.20
C ARG A 17 7.39 8.95 11.32
N TRP A 18 8.25 8.99 10.30
CA TRP A 18 9.45 9.84 10.27
C TRP A 18 9.28 11.09 9.42
N SER A 19 8.16 11.20 8.69
CA SER A 19 7.81 12.38 7.90
C SER A 19 7.18 13.49 8.76
N ARG A 20 7.30 14.74 8.32
CA ARG A 20 6.70 15.88 9.04
C ARG A 20 5.16 15.80 8.97
N PRO A 21 4.44 15.84 10.10
CA PRO A 21 2.97 15.71 10.10
C PRO A 21 2.24 16.72 9.22
N GLN A 22 2.76 17.93 9.07
CA GLN A 22 2.19 18.97 8.22
C GLN A 22 2.23 18.57 6.73
N GLN A 23 3.33 17.98 6.28
CA GLN A 23 3.47 17.53 4.89
C GLN A 23 2.56 16.33 4.59
N ILE A 24 2.36 15.46 5.59
CA ILE A 24 1.41 14.35 5.49
C ILE A 24 -0.01 14.90 5.43
N ALA A 25 -0.35 15.88 6.28
CA ALA A 25 -1.66 16.52 6.28
C ALA A 25 -1.96 17.21 4.93
N GLU A 26 -0.99 17.90 4.34
CA GLU A 26 -1.16 18.52 3.01
C GLU A 26 -1.53 17.49 1.92
N ALA A 27 -0.96 16.27 2.00
CA ALA A 27 -1.20 15.22 1.01
C ALA A 27 -2.44 14.35 1.32
N LEU A 28 -2.71 14.07 2.61
CA LEU A 28 -3.71 13.10 3.09
C LEU A 28 -4.89 13.73 3.84
N ALA A 29 -5.02 15.05 3.88
CA ALA A 29 -6.21 15.69 4.44
C ALA A 29 -7.46 15.32 3.63
N ASP A 30 -8.44 14.75 4.31
CA ASP A 30 -9.79 14.52 3.80
C ASP A 30 -10.78 15.07 4.85
N PRO A 31 -11.72 15.95 4.48
CA PRO A 31 -12.66 16.56 5.42
C PRO A 31 -13.59 15.55 6.11
N ARG A 32 -13.71 14.34 5.58
CA ARG A 32 -14.52 13.25 6.17
C ARG A 32 -13.75 12.46 7.23
N LEU A 33 -12.43 12.66 7.34
CA LEU A 33 -11.56 11.95 8.27
C LEU A 33 -11.03 12.89 9.35
N PRO A 34 -10.73 12.37 10.56
CA PRO A 34 -10.13 13.16 11.62
C PRO A 34 -8.69 13.57 11.26
N ALA A 35 -8.21 14.66 11.86
CA ALA A 35 -6.82 15.06 11.72
C ALA A 35 -5.87 13.95 12.23
N GLY A 36 -4.82 13.66 11.46
CA GLY A 36 -3.86 12.61 11.82
C GLY A 36 -4.38 11.17 11.67
N TRP A 37 -5.48 10.95 10.94
CA TRP A 37 -6.10 9.64 10.78
C TRP A 37 -5.12 8.54 10.34
N TRP A 38 -4.08 8.89 9.57
CA TRP A 38 -3.08 7.93 9.09
C TRP A 38 -2.34 7.20 10.22
N SER A 39 -2.30 7.77 11.42
CA SER A 39 -1.68 7.16 12.61
C SER A 39 -2.64 6.80 13.73
N SER A 40 -3.93 7.14 13.61
CA SER A 40 -4.91 7.02 14.71
C SER A 40 -6.19 6.30 14.31
N LEU A 41 -6.49 6.19 13.01
CA LEU A 41 -7.70 5.55 12.51
C LEU A 41 -7.35 4.20 11.88
N ALA A 42 -8.15 3.18 12.20
CA ALA A 42 -8.07 1.88 11.56
C ALA A 42 -8.17 2.02 10.03
N LEU A 43 -7.24 1.38 9.33
CA LEU A 43 -7.11 1.45 7.88
C LEU A 43 -8.40 1.04 7.18
N SER A 44 -9.10 0.01 7.67
CA SER A 44 -10.37 -0.45 7.13
C SER A 44 -11.46 0.64 7.16
N ARG A 45 -11.49 1.48 8.21
CA ARG A 45 -12.41 2.64 8.28
C ARG A 45 -12.00 3.76 7.35
N ALA A 46 -10.71 4.06 7.27
CA ALA A 46 -10.20 5.05 6.33
C ALA A 46 -10.56 4.67 4.89
N LEU A 47 -10.28 3.41 4.51
CA LEU A 47 -10.63 2.84 3.21
C LEU A 47 -12.13 2.85 2.94
N GLY A 48 -12.97 2.51 3.93
CA GLY A 48 -14.42 2.58 3.80
C GLY A 48 -14.95 3.99 3.56
N THR A 49 -14.21 5.02 4.00
CA THR A 49 -14.59 6.43 3.83
C THR A 49 -14.07 7.01 2.52
N THR A 50 -12.79 6.81 2.20
CA THR A 50 -12.13 7.49 1.08
C THR A 50 -11.99 6.63 -0.17
N GLY A 51 -12.00 5.31 0.00
CA GLY A 51 -11.70 4.35 -1.05
C GLY A 51 -10.21 4.02 -1.17
N LEU A 52 -9.92 2.81 -1.60
CA LEU A 52 -8.55 2.31 -1.78
C LEU A 52 -7.77 3.14 -2.81
N ASP A 53 -8.39 3.45 -3.94
CA ASP A 53 -7.76 4.19 -5.03
C ASP A 53 -7.29 5.57 -4.59
N TRP A 54 -8.13 6.31 -3.86
CA TRP A 54 -7.79 7.63 -3.36
C TRP A 54 -6.56 7.60 -2.45
N ILE A 55 -6.50 6.65 -1.51
CA ILE A 55 -5.34 6.52 -0.60
C ILE A 55 -4.08 6.18 -1.40
N CYS A 56 -4.17 5.25 -2.36
CA CYS A 56 -3.03 4.82 -3.16
C CYS A 56 -2.49 5.95 -4.04
N GLU A 57 -3.35 6.73 -4.67
CA GLU A 57 -2.94 7.91 -5.46
C GLU A 57 -2.23 8.96 -4.60
N ARG A 58 -2.76 9.25 -3.41
CA ARG A 58 -2.14 10.23 -2.50
C ARG A 58 -0.81 9.75 -1.95
N LEU A 59 -0.70 8.46 -1.61
CA LEU A 59 0.56 7.85 -1.21
C LEU A 59 1.59 7.87 -2.34
N ALA A 60 1.18 7.60 -3.58
CA ALA A 60 2.07 7.64 -4.74
C ALA A 60 2.68 9.04 -4.93
N LYS A 61 1.84 10.08 -4.85
CA LYS A 61 2.27 11.48 -4.89
C LYS A 61 3.16 11.87 -3.72
N LEU A 62 2.86 11.38 -2.52
CA LEU A 62 3.69 11.66 -1.34
C LEU A 62 5.07 10.99 -1.47
N ALA A 63 5.10 9.74 -1.94
CA ALA A 63 6.33 9.00 -2.15
C ALA A 63 7.21 9.62 -3.25
N SER A 64 6.62 10.02 -4.39
CA SER A 64 7.36 10.69 -5.47
C SER A 64 7.91 12.05 -5.06
N SER A 65 7.18 12.80 -4.21
CA SER A 65 7.57 14.17 -3.84
C SER A 65 8.45 14.29 -2.60
N ARG A 66 8.38 13.34 -1.66
CA ARG A 66 9.02 13.44 -0.34
C ARG A 66 9.94 12.27 0.01
N TRP A 67 9.76 11.11 -0.61
CA TRP A 67 10.52 9.88 -0.32
C TRP A 67 11.32 9.41 -1.54
N ASP A 68 11.62 10.32 -2.45
CA ASP A 68 12.42 10.12 -3.66
C ASP A 68 13.78 9.47 -3.40
N HIS A 69 14.36 9.69 -2.22
CA HIS A 69 15.64 9.18 -1.76
C HIS A 69 15.55 7.87 -0.95
N LEU A 70 14.35 7.32 -0.72
CA LEU A 70 14.15 6.07 -0.01
C LEU A 70 13.81 4.94 -0.98
N PRO A 71 14.35 3.72 -0.80
CA PRO A 71 13.92 2.59 -1.60
C PRO A 71 12.47 2.24 -1.27
N LEU A 72 11.71 1.75 -2.26
CA LEU A 72 10.29 1.45 -2.09
C LEU A 72 10.04 0.42 -0.97
N SER A 73 10.99 -0.50 -0.71
CA SER A 73 10.94 -1.45 0.41
C SER A 73 10.91 -0.79 1.79
N ASP A 74 11.52 0.40 1.93
CA ASP A 74 11.57 1.10 3.21
C ASP A 74 10.30 1.97 3.40
N VAL A 75 9.71 2.42 2.29
CA VAL A 75 8.40 3.08 2.27
C VAL A 75 7.29 2.09 2.61
N LEU A 76 7.32 0.89 2.02
CA LEU A 76 6.32 -0.15 2.21
C LEU A 76 7.01 -1.52 2.41
N PRO A 77 7.39 -1.86 3.65
CA PRO A 77 8.04 -3.14 3.97
C PRO A 77 7.22 -4.36 3.58
N ALA A 78 5.90 -4.21 3.49
CA ALA A 78 4.98 -5.22 3.01
C ALA A 78 5.33 -5.72 1.57
N LEU A 79 6.05 -4.93 0.76
CA LEU A 79 6.60 -5.37 -0.54
C LEU A 79 7.65 -6.47 -0.44
N VAL A 80 8.31 -6.59 0.71
CA VAL A 80 9.31 -7.63 0.99
C VAL A 80 8.63 -8.94 1.39
N VAL A 81 7.51 -8.84 2.09
CA VAL A 81 6.77 -9.97 2.65
C VAL A 81 5.79 -10.56 1.64
N HIS A 82 5.07 -9.70 0.90
CA HIS A 82 4.08 -10.13 -0.09
C HIS A 82 4.72 -10.23 -1.47
N HIS A 83 4.70 -11.45 -2.02
CA HIS A 83 5.02 -11.66 -3.41
C HIS A 83 3.83 -11.24 -4.27
N VAL A 84 3.96 -10.12 -4.95
CA VAL A 84 2.96 -9.62 -5.86
C VAL A 84 3.38 -9.98 -7.28
N ASP A 85 2.49 -10.65 -8.00
CA ASP A 85 2.72 -11.00 -9.40
C ASP A 85 2.04 -9.96 -10.31
N PRO A 86 2.80 -9.07 -10.98
CA PRO A 86 2.24 -8.07 -11.89
C PRO A 86 1.58 -8.67 -13.14
N ALA A 87 1.71 -9.99 -13.38
CA ALA A 87 1.00 -10.69 -14.44
C ALA A 87 -0.46 -11.05 -14.06
N LEU A 88 -0.88 -10.83 -12.81
CA LEU A 88 -2.24 -11.14 -12.38
C LEU A 88 -3.29 -10.19 -12.98
N PRO A 89 -4.50 -10.70 -13.30
CA PRO A 89 -5.61 -9.87 -13.78
C PRO A 89 -6.05 -8.89 -12.69
N GLY A 90 -5.90 -7.60 -12.95
CA GLY A 90 -6.15 -6.51 -11.99
C GLY A 90 -5.12 -5.39 -12.08
N TRP A 91 -3.93 -5.68 -12.61
CA TRP A 91 -2.88 -4.70 -12.84
C TRP A 91 -3.16 -3.84 -14.08
N PRO A 92 -3.25 -2.50 -13.94
CA PRO A 92 -3.41 -1.63 -15.09
C PRO A 92 -2.17 -1.72 -16.00
N GLU A 93 -2.38 -1.68 -17.32
CA GLU A 93 -1.31 -1.73 -18.33
C GLU A 93 -0.13 -0.77 -18.03
N PRO A 94 -0.34 0.52 -17.65
CA PRO A 94 0.77 1.40 -17.31
C PRO A 94 1.60 0.91 -16.12
N ALA A 95 0.99 0.24 -15.13
CA ALA A 95 1.73 -0.32 -14.00
C ALA A 95 2.52 -1.56 -14.41
N ARG A 96 1.96 -2.43 -15.25
CA ARG A 96 2.68 -3.58 -15.82
C ARG A 96 3.88 -3.12 -16.65
N ALA A 97 3.69 -2.12 -17.50
CA ALA A 97 4.75 -1.52 -18.28
C ALA A 97 5.84 -0.88 -17.40
N ALA A 98 5.46 -0.20 -16.31
CA ALA A 98 6.40 0.36 -15.35
C ALA A 98 7.22 -0.74 -14.65
N VAL A 99 6.59 -1.78 -14.12
CA VAL A 99 7.28 -2.90 -13.46
C VAL A 99 8.19 -3.64 -14.44
N ALA A 100 7.73 -3.86 -15.67
CA ALA A 100 8.53 -4.48 -16.73
C ALA A 100 9.73 -3.59 -17.12
N GLY A 101 9.53 -2.29 -17.28
CA GLY A 101 10.57 -1.30 -17.58
C GLY A 101 11.63 -1.19 -16.48
N LEU A 102 11.25 -1.44 -15.23
CA LEU A 102 12.16 -1.50 -14.08
C LEU A 102 12.90 -2.85 -13.96
N GLY A 103 12.63 -3.81 -14.85
CA GLY A 103 13.28 -5.12 -14.86
C GLY A 103 12.70 -6.11 -13.85
N GLY A 104 11.41 -5.96 -13.51
CA GLY A 104 10.62 -6.91 -12.74
C GLY A 104 10.43 -6.55 -11.26
N TRP A 105 9.52 -7.26 -10.58
CA TRP A 105 9.12 -7.01 -9.19
C TRP A 105 10.29 -6.97 -8.20
N GLN A 106 11.27 -7.86 -8.38
CA GLN A 106 12.45 -7.90 -7.51
C GLN A 106 13.29 -6.63 -7.59
N ARG A 107 13.32 -5.97 -8.75
CA ARG A 107 13.98 -4.67 -8.91
C ARG A 107 13.14 -3.54 -8.34
N VAL A 108 11.81 -3.56 -8.52
CA VAL A 108 10.88 -2.56 -7.94
C VAL A 108 11.10 -2.37 -6.44
N ARG A 109 11.41 -3.44 -5.70
CA ARG A 109 11.71 -3.39 -4.27
C ARG A 109 12.91 -2.49 -3.91
N ARG A 110 13.83 -2.27 -4.85
CA ARG A 110 15.07 -1.49 -4.67
C ARG A 110 15.06 -0.18 -5.45
N VAL A 111 13.97 0.12 -6.12
CA VAL A 111 13.83 1.35 -6.90
C VAL A 111 13.49 2.50 -5.97
N TYR A 112 14.12 3.63 -6.22
CA TYR A 112 13.84 4.90 -5.57
C TYR A 112 12.72 5.60 -6.33
N PRO A 113 11.70 6.19 -5.66
CA PRO A 113 10.65 6.93 -6.35
C PRO A 113 11.18 8.04 -7.26
N GLY A 114 12.36 8.61 -6.95
CA GLY A 114 13.04 9.61 -7.78
C GLY A 114 13.64 9.09 -9.08
N ASP A 115 13.91 7.77 -9.19
CA ASP A 115 14.44 7.15 -10.41
C ASP A 115 13.37 6.92 -11.48
N LEU A 116 12.09 7.17 -11.14
CA LEU A 116 10.95 6.98 -12.02
C LEU A 116 10.59 8.27 -12.77
N THR A 117 10.26 8.17 -14.06
CA THR A 117 9.79 9.33 -14.84
C THR A 117 8.35 9.73 -14.47
N ALA A 118 8.18 11.00 -14.13
CA ALA A 118 7.15 11.50 -13.20
C ALA A 118 5.65 11.24 -13.49
N PRO A 119 5.13 11.06 -14.72
CA PRO A 119 3.71 10.70 -14.87
C PRO A 119 3.46 9.18 -14.80
N THR A 120 4.38 8.36 -15.30
CA THR A 120 4.24 6.89 -15.30
C THR A 120 4.64 6.28 -13.95
N ALA A 121 5.55 6.96 -13.25
CA ALA A 121 5.99 6.65 -11.89
C ALA A 121 4.83 6.55 -10.89
N GLU A 122 3.99 7.59 -10.84
CA GLU A 122 2.94 7.71 -9.84
C GLU A 122 1.81 6.71 -10.08
N ALA A 123 1.42 6.48 -11.33
CA ALA A 123 0.44 5.46 -11.69
C ALA A 123 0.94 4.04 -11.36
N GLY A 124 2.23 3.78 -11.60
CA GLY A 124 2.89 2.52 -11.21
C GLY A 124 2.90 2.33 -9.70
N LEU A 125 3.34 3.35 -8.95
CA LEU A 125 3.37 3.31 -7.48
C LEU A 125 1.98 3.15 -6.87
N GLY A 126 0.99 3.85 -7.38
CA GLY A 126 -0.40 3.72 -6.93
C GLY A 126 -0.92 2.29 -7.10
N SER A 127 -0.58 1.63 -8.21
CA SER A 127 -0.97 0.24 -8.46
C SER A 127 -0.25 -0.75 -7.55
N VAL A 128 1.05 -0.52 -7.31
CA VAL A 128 1.85 -1.29 -6.33
C VAL A 128 1.22 -1.17 -4.93
N PHE A 129 0.89 0.04 -4.50
CA PHE A 129 0.24 0.28 -3.21
C PHE A 129 -1.14 -0.36 -3.13
N ARG A 130 -1.94 -0.24 -4.19
CA ARG A 130 -3.28 -0.84 -4.27
C ARG A 130 -3.20 -2.35 -4.07
N GLU A 131 -2.27 -3.02 -4.74
CA GLU A 131 -2.14 -4.46 -4.68
C GLU A 131 -1.71 -4.93 -3.28
N VAL A 132 -0.69 -4.28 -2.69
CA VAL A 132 -0.23 -4.64 -1.34
C VAL A 132 -1.30 -4.36 -0.29
N LEU A 133 -1.92 -3.18 -0.32
CA LEU A 133 -2.98 -2.83 0.63
C LEU A 133 -4.20 -3.74 0.43
N GLY A 134 -4.52 -4.10 -0.81
CA GLY A 134 -5.56 -5.08 -1.15
C GLY A 134 -5.27 -6.46 -0.55
N HIS A 135 -4.03 -6.95 -0.64
CA HIS A 135 -3.62 -8.21 -0.02
C HIS A 135 -3.71 -8.18 1.51
N VAL A 136 -3.33 -7.08 2.15
CA VAL A 136 -3.44 -6.94 3.61
C VAL A 136 -4.90 -6.98 4.07
N GLN A 137 -5.82 -6.36 3.33
CA GLN A 137 -7.26 -6.44 3.64
C GLN A 137 -7.86 -7.82 3.28
N GLY A 138 -7.41 -8.43 2.19
CA GLY A 138 -7.88 -9.74 1.71
C GLY A 138 -7.39 -10.91 2.55
N GLY A 139 -6.16 -10.83 3.08
CA GLY A 139 -5.58 -11.82 3.99
C GLY A 139 -6.36 -11.93 5.30
N SER A 140 -6.93 -10.82 5.79
CA SER A 140 -7.84 -10.84 6.94
C SER A 140 -9.15 -11.59 6.67
N ARG A 141 -9.50 -11.87 5.41
CA ARG A 141 -10.71 -12.62 5.02
C ARG A 141 -10.45 -14.10 4.70
N ALA A 142 -9.19 -14.53 4.71
CA ALA A 142 -8.78 -15.87 4.25
C ALA A 142 -8.37 -16.83 5.38
N GLU A 143 -8.72 -16.53 6.63
CA GLU A 143 -8.46 -17.44 7.78
C GLU A 143 -9.75 -17.88 8.47
N VAL A 144 -10.73 -18.41 7.72
CA VAL A 144 -11.78 -19.27 8.29
C VAL A 144 -12.15 -20.36 7.29
N THR A 145 -11.35 -21.43 7.21
CA THR A 145 -11.86 -22.80 7.02
C THR A 145 -10.71 -23.81 7.11
N HIS A 146 -10.44 -24.29 8.32
CA HIS A 146 -9.92 -25.64 8.48
C HIS A 146 -11.01 -26.47 9.17
N PRO A 147 -11.72 -27.37 8.47
CA PRO A 147 -12.46 -28.40 9.17
C PRO A 147 -11.44 -29.34 9.81
N VAL A 148 -11.38 -29.31 11.14
CA VAL A 148 -10.66 -30.32 11.93
C VAL A 148 -11.35 -31.66 11.69
N GLN A 149 -10.79 -32.47 10.79
CA GLN A 149 -11.29 -33.81 10.56
C GLN A 149 -10.71 -34.72 11.66
N LEU A 150 -11.48 -34.88 12.73
CA LEU A 150 -11.24 -35.90 13.76
C LEU A 150 -11.32 -37.28 13.10
N PRO A 151 -10.32 -38.17 13.23
CA PRO A 151 -10.49 -39.56 12.86
C PRO A 151 -11.52 -40.19 13.82
N ARG A 152 -12.62 -40.70 13.26
CA ARG A 152 -13.58 -41.52 13.99
C ARG A 152 -13.01 -42.93 14.16
N ALA A 153 -12.93 -43.35 15.43
CA ALA A 153 -12.88 -44.71 15.99
C ALA A 153 -11.89 -45.71 15.38
#